data_AF-A0A934AYK3-F1
#
_entry.id   AF-A0A934AYK3-F1
#
_cell.length_a   1.000
_cell.length_b   1.000
_cell.length_c   1.000
_cell.angle_alpha   90.00
_cell.angle_beta   90.00
_cell.angle_gamma   90.00
#
_symmetry.space_group_name_H-M   'P 1'
#
loop_
_entity.id
_entity.type
_entity.pdbx_description
1 polymer ?
#
loop_
_entity_poly.entity_id
_entity_poly.type
_entity_poly.pdbx_seq_one_letter_code
_entity_poly.pdbx_strand_id
1 'polypeptide(L)' 'MPKVDDNQDNVNVCLKFCGPCLTYPDVEGEALFCARGKSSAPKAKQGCNCGICDVKRKYLCQGAYFCINGACE' A
#
# COMPACT_ATOMS: atom_id res chain seq x y z
N MET A 1 10.42 -4.22 11.64
CA MET A 1 11.11 -3.71 10.43
C MET A 1 11.21 -2.18 10.53
N PRO A 2 12.00 -1.47 9.70
CA PRO A 2 11.91 -0.01 9.70
C PRO A 2 10.50 0.42 9.26
N LYS A 3 9.89 1.32 10.03
CA LYS A 3 8.61 1.95 9.66
C LYS A 3 8.77 2.62 8.29
N VAL A 4 7.80 2.40 7.40
CA VAL A 4 7.80 3.06 6.09
C VAL A 4 7.55 4.55 6.27
N ASP A 5 8.38 5.38 5.65
CA ASP A 5 8.21 6.83 5.69
C ASP A 5 6.99 7.27 4.87
N ASP A 6 6.13 8.10 5.46
CA ASP A 6 5.03 8.75 4.74
C ASP A 6 5.54 10.04 4.08
N ASN A 7 6.07 9.90 2.87
CA ASN A 7 6.60 11.01 2.07
C ASN A 7 6.15 10.91 0.61
N GLN A 8 6.30 12.03 -0.12
CA GLN A 8 5.82 12.13 -1.51
C GLN A 8 6.51 11.15 -2.45
N ASP A 9 7.79 10.83 -2.23
CA ASP A 9 8.52 9.87 -3.06
C ASP A 9 7.92 8.47 -2.94
N ASN A 10 7.67 8.01 -1.72
CA ASN A 10 7.04 6.72 -1.47
C ASN A 10 5.58 6.69 -1.98
N VAL A 11 4.85 7.82 -1.91
CA VAL A 11 3.51 7.95 -2.54
C VAL A 11 3.61 7.79 -4.05
N ASN A 12 4.54 8.48 -4.71
CA ASN A 12 4.71 8.42 -6.16
C ASN A 12 5.08 6.99 -6.62
N VAL A 13 5.96 6.31 -5.89
CA VAL A 13 6.27 4.90 -6.14
C VAL A 13 5.02 4.05 -5.95
N CYS A 14 4.30 4.23 -4.84
CA CYS A 14 3.07 3.48 -4.58
C CYS A 14 2.06 3.64 -5.71
N LEU A 15 1.82 4.86 -6.21
CA LEU A 15 0.86 5.12 -7.29
C LEU A 15 1.27 4.47 -8.62
N LYS A 16 2.57 4.30 -8.90
CA LYS A 16 3.03 3.56 -10.09
C LYS A 16 2.67 2.07 -10.07
N PHE A 17 2.72 1.44 -8.89
CA PHE A 17 2.44 0.00 -8.76
C PHE A 17 0.99 -0.30 -8.37
N CYS A 18 0.40 0.56 -7.55
CA CYS A 18 -0.91 0.39 -6.91
C CYS A 18 -1.97 1.35 -7.46
N GLY A 19 -1.69 2.15 -8.50
CA GLY A 19 -2.53 3.24 -9.04
C GLY A 19 -4.03 2.93 -9.11
N PRO A 20 -4.54 2.21 -10.11
CA PRO A 20 -5.86 1.61 -10.00
C PRO A 20 -5.74 0.39 -9.07
N CYS A 21 -5.86 0.64 -7.76
CA CYS A 21 -5.74 -0.39 -6.76
C CYS A 21 -6.72 -1.53 -7.07
N LEU A 22 -6.23 -2.74 -7.34
CA LEU A 22 -7.09 -3.85 -7.73
C LEU A 22 -8.14 -4.19 -6.66
N THR A 23 -7.79 -3.99 -5.38
CA THR A 23 -8.71 -4.21 -4.26
C THR A 23 -9.70 -3.04 -4.08
N TYR A 24 -9.27 -1.82 -4.40
CA TYR A 24 -10.03 -0.59 -4.17
C TYR A 24 -10.03 0.30 -5.43
N PRO A 25 -10.62 -0.17 -6.55
CA PRO A 25 -10.56 0.57 -7.81
C PRO A 25 -11.35 1.88 -7.78
N ASP A 26 -12.36 1.97 -6.90
CA ASP A 26 -13.26 3.12 -6.77
C ASP A 26 -12.81 4.11 -5.68
N VAL A 27 -11.67 3.86 -5.03
CA VAL A 27 -11.17 4.70 -3.93
C VAL A 27 -10.01 5.53 -4.45
N GLU A 28 -10.25 6.83 -4.57
CA GLU A 28 -9.24 7.81 -4.94
C GLU A 28 -8.63 8.50 -3.71
N GLY A 29 -7.43 9.04 -3.87
CA GLY A 29 -6.75 9.81 -2.82
C GLY A 29 -6.12 8.98 -1.69
N GLU A 30 -6.43 7.69 -1.58
CA GLU A 30 -5.74 6.76 -0.68
C GLU A 30 -4.56 6.10 -1.38
N ALA A 31 -3.39 6.14 -0.74
CA ALA A 31 -2.17 5.50 -1.22
C ALA A 31 -1.27 5.15 -0.03
N LEU A 32 -0.19 4.40 -0.30
CA LEU A 32 0.87 4.14 0.65
C LEU A 32 0.39 3.48 1.97
N PHE A 33 -0.53 2.52 1.87
CA PHE A 33 -1.08 1.79 3.03
C PHE A 33 -0.03 1.12 3.91
N CYS A 34 1.12 0.72 3.35
CA CYS A 34 2.23 0.18 4.13
C CYS A 34 2.86 1.19 5.11
N ALA A 35 2.63 2.49 4.92
CA ALA A 35 2.99 3.54 5.90
C ALA A 35 1.77 4.06 6.66
N ARG A 36 0.64 4.26 5.97
CA ARG A 36 -0.54 4.97 6.49
C ARG A 36 -1.56 4.11 7.23
N GLY A 37 -1.46 2.78 7.09
CA GLY A 37 -2.39 1.84 7.70
C GLY A 37 -3.52 1.42 6.76
N LYS A 38 -4.66 1.04 7.34
CA LYS A 38 -5.78 0.45 6.61
C LYS A 38 -6.52 1.50 5.79
N SER A 39 -7.17 1.05 4.72
CA SER A 39 -8.08 1.88 3.92
C SER A 39 -9.30 2.29 4.76
N SER A 40 -9.85 3.48 4.47
CA SER A 40 -11.11 3.92 5.08
C SER A 40 -12.35 3.25 4.48
N ALA A 41 -12.20 2.58 3.34
CA ALA A 41 -13.28 1.93 2.61
C ALA A 41 -13.16 0.40 2.67
N PRO A 42 -13.35 -0.27 3.82
CA PRO A 42 -13.02 -1.69 3.98
C PRO A 42 -13.75 -2.59 2.96
N LYS A 43 -12.97 -3.34 2.17
CA LYS A 43 -13.43 -4.42 1.27
C LYS A 43 -12.65 -5.71 1.53
N ALA A 44 -13.15 -6.80 0.97
CA ALA A 44 -12.43 -8.08 0.92
C ALA A 44 -11.23 -8.01 -0.04
N LYS A 45 -10.29 -8.95 0.09
CA LYS A 45 -9.13 -9.07 -0.80
C LYS A 45 -9.58 -9.28 -2.25
N GLN A 46 -9.15 -8.40 -3.16
CA GLN A 46 -9.43 -8.53 -4.58
C GLN A 46 -8.21 -8.07 -5.39
N GLY A 47 -7.28 -8.98 -5.67
CA GLY A 47 -6.02 -8.66 -6.37
C GLY A 47 -5.11 -7.67 -5.60
N CYS A 48 -3.79 -7.80 -5.70
CA CYS A 48 -2.89 -6.87 -5.01
C CYS A 48 -1.51 -6.80 -5.63
N ASN A 49 -1.09 -5.58 -6.00
CA ASN A 49 0.24 -5.31 -6.53
C ASN A 49 1.24 -4.89 -5.44
N CYS A 50 0.80 -4.71 -4.19
CA CYS A 50 1.70 -4.33 -3.10
C CYS A 50 2.82 -5.36 -2.88
N GLY A 51 2.60 -6.64 -3.22
CA GLY A 51 3.60 -7.70 -3.10
C GLY A 51 4.87 -7.49 -3.93
N ILE A 52 4.77 -6.73 -5.04
CA ILE A 52 5.87 -6.44 -5.96
C ILE A 52 6.33 -4.97 -5.93
N CYS A 53 5.71 -4.14 -5.09
CA CYS A 53 5.98 -2.70 -4.99
C CYS A 53 7.40 -2.40 -4.49
N ASP A 54 8.06 -1.42 -5.11
CA ASP A 54 9.42 -1.00 -4.74
C ASP A 54 9.50 -0.44 -3.32
N VAL A 55 8.44 0.21 -2.80
CA VAL A 55 8.41 0.66 -1.39
C VAL A 55 8.54 -0.53 -0.45
N LYS A 56 7.75 -1.58 -0.68
CA LYS A 56 7.80 -2.80 0.13
C LYS A 56 9.21 -3.39 0.11
N ARG A 57 9.83 -3.45 -1.07
CA ARG A 57 11.19 -3.99 -1.24
C ARG A 57 12.24 -3.14 -0.52
N LYS A 58 12.17 -1.81 -0.65
CA LYS A 58 13.08 -0.86 0.00
C LYS A 58 13.07 -0.98 1.52
N TYR A 59 11.89 -1.14 2.12
CA TYR A 59 11.73 -1.23 3.59
C TYR A 59 11.66 -2.68 4.10
N LEU A 60 11.92 -3.67 3.24
CA LEU A 60 11.85 -5.11 3.56
C LEU A 60 10.50 -5.52 4.18
N CYS A 61 9.43 -4.85 3.77
CA CYS A 61 8.08 -5.14 4.21
C CYS A 61 7.65 -6.55 3.81
N GLN A 62 7.15 -7.32 4.76
CA GLN A 62 6.58 -8.64 4.55
C GLN A 62 5.07 -8.53 4.33
N GLY A 63 4.51 -9.52 3.64
CA GLY A 63 3.09 -9.56 3.30
C GLY A 63 2.67 -8.62 2.16
N ALA A 64 1.36 -8.50 2.00
CA ALA A 64 0.69 -7.68 1.00
C ALA A 64 -0.66 -7.24 1.59
N TYR A 65 -1.52 -6.59 0.79
CA TYR A 65 -2.84 -6.13 1.25
C TYR A 65 -2.77 -5.23 2.50
N PHE A 66 -1.79 -4.31 2.57
CA PHE A 66 -1.62 -3.38 3.70
C PHE A 66 -2.87 -2.52 3.95
N CYS A 67 -3.64 -2.25 2.89
CA CYS A 67 -4.95 -1.61 2.95
C CYS A 67 -5.99 -2.37 3.80
N ILE A 68 -5.79 -3.66 4.06
CA ILE A 68 -6.65 -4.52 4.91
C ILE A 68 -5.90 -4.91 6.19
N ASN A 69 -4.65 -5.33 6.05
CA ASN A 69 -3.87 -5.93 7.14
C ASN A 69 -3.27 -4.89 8.09
N GLY A 70 -3.14 -3.63 7.65
CA GLY A 70 -2.47 -2.57 8.41
C GLY A 70 -1.09 -2.23 7.84
N ALA A 71 -0.45 -1.24 8.47
CA ALA A 71 0.86 -0.76 8.07
C ALA A 71 1.94 -1.83 8.25
N CYS A 72 3.07 -1.62 7.58
CA CYS A 72 4.25 -2.44 7.73
C CYS A 72 5.00 -2.00 9.00
N GLU A 73 5.07 -2.89 10.00
CA GLU A 73 5.72 -2.68 11.31
C GLU A 73 6.77 -3.75 11.59
#